data_AF-A0A7S2IR39-F1
#
_entry.id   AF-A0A7S2IR39-F1
#
_cell.length_a   1.000
_cell.length_b   1.000
_cell.length_c   1.000
_cell.angle_alpha   90.00
_cell.angle_beta   90.00
_cell.angle_gamma   90.00
#
_symmetry.space_group_name_H-M   'P 1'
#
loop_
_entity.id
_entity.type
_entity.pdbx_description
1 polymer ?
#
loop_
_entity_poly.entity_id
_entity_poly.type
_entity_poly.pdbx_seq_one_letter_code
_entity_poly.pdbx_strand_id
1 'polypeptide(L)'
;AKVAAAQELAEVEAELAARPAAAQPAEQAPRIPRQIVLTAKQSSLEELAGLVRANVNHTLQLNREFRLRWFSDLDCRHYIQEHYDAQLLAMFLAEHRGSFRGDLCRACVLAR
;
A
#
# COMPACT_ATOMS: atom_id res chain seq x y z
N ALA A 1 45.87 -6.12 -17.89
CA ALA A 1 44.70 -6.24 -17.00
C ALA A 1 44.07 -4.89 -16.62
N LYS A 2 44.80 -3.91 -16.06
CA LYS A 2 44.23 -2.60 -15.68
C LYS A 2 43.72 -1.70 -16.81
N VAL A 3 44.28 -1.83 -18.02
CA VAL A 3 43.91 -1.00 -19.18
C VAL A 3 42.53 -1.38 -19.74
N ALA A 4 42.18 -2.67 -19.71
CA ALA A 4 40.90 -3.16 -20.22
C ALA A 4 39.70 -2.66 -19.40
N ALA A 5 39.81 -2.67 -18.06
CA ALA A 5 38.74 -2.22 -17.17
C ALA A 5 38.47 -0.71 -17.28
N ALA A 6 39.50 0.09 -17.58
CA ALA A 6 39.34 1.53 -17.77
C ALA A 6 38.65 1.87 -19.10
N GLN A 7 38.86 1.05 -20.13
CA GLN A 7 38.18 1.21 -21.42
C GLN A 7 36.72 0.79 -21.34
N GLU A 8 36.41 -0.30 -20.63
CA GLU A 8 35.04 -0.75 -20.37
C GLU A 8 34.20 0.33 -19.64
N LEU A 9 34.77 0.98 -18.63
CA LEU A 9 34.07 2.05 -17.90
C LEU A 9 33.78 3.27 -18.77
N ALA A 10 34.74 3.67 -19.62
CA ALA A 10 34.57 4.81 -20.50
C ALA A 10 33.51 4.55 -21.59
N GLU A 11 33.40 3.31 -22.09
CA GLU A 11 32.38 2.92 -23.05
C GLU A 11 30.98 2.93 -22.43
N VAL A 12 30.85 2.44 -21.19
CA VAL A 12 29.57 2.45 -20.44
C VAL A 12 29.11 3.88 -20.14
N GLU A 13 30.03 4.78 -19.77
CA GLU A 13 29.72 6.19 -19.52
C GLU A 13 29.27 6.91 -20.79
N ALA A 14 29.93 6.65 -21.93
CA ALA A 14 29.58 7.21 -23.22
C ALA A 14 28.19 6.74 -23.69
N GLU A 15 27.85 5.46 -23.46
CA GLU A 15 26.53 4.90 -23.80
C GLU A 15 25.41 5.47 -22.92
N LEU A 16 25.69 5.69 -21.62
CA LEU A 16 24.75 6.38 -20.72
C LEU A 16 24.48 7.82 -21.15
N ALA A 17 25.53 8.55 -21.57
CA ALA A 17 25.44 9.94 -21.99
C ALA A 17 24.75 10.09 -23.35
N ALA A 18 24.87 9.09 -24.23
CA ALA A 18 24.25 9.09 -25.55
C ALA A 18 22.77 8.67 -25.53
N ARG A 19 22.24 8.18 -24.39
CA ARG A 19 20.84 7.77 -24.28
C ARG A 19 19.94 9.01 -24.39
N PRO A 20 19.10 9.12 -25.44
CA PRO A 20 18.21 10.25 -25.57
C PRO A 20 17.29 10.31 -24.35
N ALA A 21 17.07 11.50 -23.82
CA ALA A 21 16.11 11.72 -22.75
C ALA A 21 14.75 11.18 -23.24
N ALA A 22 14.26 10.14 -22.58
CA ALA A 22 12.96 9.56 -22.92
C ALA A 22 11.93 10.69 -22.86
N ALA A 23 11.20 10.89 -23.96
CA ALA A 23 10.08 11.82 -24.00
C ALA A 23 9.16 11.48 -22.82
N GLN A 24 8.98 12.44 -21.91
CA GLN A 24 8.17 12.18 -20.72
C GLN A 24 6.74 11.87 -21.17
N PRO A 25 6.19 10.69 -20.81
CA PRO A 25 4.81 10.40 -21.12
C PRO A 25 3.93 11.49 -20.51
N ALA A 26 2.95 11.98 -21.29
CA ALA A 26 1.92 12.86 -20.77
C ALA A 26 1.36 12.27 -19.47
N GLU A 27 1.20 13.11 -18.43
CA GLU A 27 0.90 12.68 -17.06
C GLU A 27 -0.46 11.97 -17.00
N GLN A 28 -0.42 10.64 -17.15
CA GLN A 28 -1.59 9.79 -17.01
C GLN A 28 -1.97 9.72 -15.55
N ALA A 29 -3.27 9.74 -15.26
CA ALA A 29 -3.77 9.51 -13.91
C ALA A 29 -3.12 8.24 -13.33
N PRO A 30 -2.67 8.26 -12.06
CA PRO A 30 -1.93 7.14 -11.50
C PRO A 30 -2.79 5.88 -11.50
N ARG A 31 -2.24 4.78 -12.04
CA ARG A 31 -2.94 3.48 -12.12
C ARG A 31 -3.30 2.90 -10.75
N ILE A 32 -2.53 3.26 -9.73
CA ILE A 32 -2.78 2.89 -8.34
C ILE A 32 -3.31 4.14 -7.62
N PRO A 33 -4.51 4.09 -7.02
CA PRO A 33 -5.04 5.22 -6.26
C PRO A 33 -4.10 5.61 -5.11
N ARG A 34 -3.92 6.91 -4.87
CA ARG A 34 -3.13 7.45 -3.75
C ARG A 34 -3.87 7.30 -2.42
N GLN A 35 -4.07 6.07 -1.99
CA GLN A 35 -4.69 5.73 -0.71
C GLN A 35 -3.85 4.71 0.05
N ILE A 36 -3.85 4.83 1.38
CA ILE A 36 -3.31 3.80 2.27
C ILE A 36 -4.51 3.19 2.99
N VAL A 37 -4.71 1.88 2.81
CA VAL A 37 -5.76 1.13 3.52
C VAL A 37 -5.10 0.43 4.71
N LEU A 38 -5.50 0.80 5.93
CA LEU A 38 -5.06 0.14 7.15
C LEU A 38 -6.25 -0.52 7.85
N THR A 39 -6.02 -1.75 8.30
CA THR A 39 -7.00 -2.53 9.05
C THR A 39 -6.50 -2.77 10.46
N ALA A 40 -7.34 -2.56 11.46
CA ALA A 40 -7.03 -2.90 12.84
C ALA A 40 -8.29 -3.37 13.56
N LYS A 41 -8.14 -3.94 14.76
CA LYS A 41 -9.30 -4.21 15.62
C LYS A 41 -9.88 -2.90 16.18
N GLN A 42 -8.99 -1.96 16.49
CA GLN A 42 -9.27 -0.67 17.11
C GLN A 42 -10.10 0.23 16.20
N SER A 43 -10.96 1.05 16.81
CA SER A 43 -11.81 1.98 16.07
C SER A 43 -11.03 3.16 15.50
N SER A 44 -9.88 3.48 16.11
CA SER A 44 -9.04 4.60 15.70
C SER A 44 -7.54 4.35 15.92
N LEU A 45 -6.72 5.27 15.39
CA LEU A 45 -5.27 5.28 15.54
C LEU A 45 -4.83 5.48 16.99
N GLU A 46 -5.57 6.28 17.74
CA GLU A 46 -5.24 6.70 19.11
C GLU A 46 -5.27 5.51 20.08
N GLU A 47 -6.12 4.52 19.81
CA GLU A 47 -6.28 3.28 20.57
C GLU A 47 -5.14 2.27 20.37
N LEU A 48 -4.28 2.47 19.36
CA LEU A 48 -3.16 1.57 19.10
C LEU A 48 -2.09 1.65 20.20
N ALA A 49 -1.46 0.52 20.49
CA ALA A 49 -0.32 0.45 21.41
C ALA A 49 0.84 1.32 20.92
N GLY A 50 1.62 1.90 21.85
CA GLY A 50 2.56 2.98 21.58
C GLY A 50 3.50 2.78 20.39
N LEU A 51 4.15 1.61 20.29
CA LEU A 51 5.06 1.31 19.17
C LEU A 51 4.33 1.19 17.83
N VAL A 52 3.15 0.55 17.82
CA VAL A 52 2.34 0.38 16.61
C VAL A 52 1.83 1.73 16.14
N ARG A 53 1.30 2.55 17.06
CA ARG A 53 0.83 3.91 16.77
C ARG A 53 1.95 4.78 16.21
N ALA A 54 3.12 4.76 16.83
CA ALA A 54 4.29 5.50 16.36
C ALA A 54 4.68 5.08 14.93
N ASN A 55 4.68 3.78 14.63
CA ASN A 55 4.98 3.27 13.29
C ASN A 55 3.95 3.73 12.24
N VAL A 56 2.65 3.69 12.57
CA VAL A 56 1.62 4.16 11.64
C VAL A 56 1.75 5.67 11.41
N ASN A 57 1.92 6.46 12.48
CA ASN A 57 2.12 7.90 12.35
C ASN A 57 3.36 8.24 11.51
N HIS A 58 4.47 7.53 11.71
CA HIS A 58 5.66 7.70 10.88
C HIS A 58 5.39 7.40 9.41
N THR A 59 4.70 6.28 9.13
CA THR A 59 4.27 5.94 7.76
C THR A 59 3.43 7.06 7.14
N LEU A 60 2.45 7.61 7.86
CA LEU A 60 1.61 8.69 7.35
C LEU A 60 2.38 10.00 7.12
N GLN A 61 3.35 10.30 7.99
CA GLN A 61 4.21 11.49 7.84
C GLN A 61 5.09 11.43 6.60
N LEU A 62 5.53 10.22 6.20
CA LEU A 62 6.31 9.97 4.99
C LEU A 62 5.47 9.99 3.71
N ASN A 63 4.14 9.85 3.80
CA ASN A 63 3.22 9.67 2.67
C ASN A 63 2.06 10.66 2.74
N ARG A 64 2.34 11.96 2.90
CA ARG A 64 1.32 13.00 3.16
C ARG A 64 0.35 13.20 1.99
N GLU A 65 0.74 12.79 0.80
CA GLU A 65 -0.07 12.85 -0.42
C GLU A 65 -1.08 11.71 -0.54
N PHE A 66 -0.99 10.70 0.33
CA PHE A 66 -1.92 9.57 0.34
C PHE A 66 -3.08 9.82 1.30
N ARG A 67 -4.28 9.47 0.86
CA ARG A 67 -5.47 9.46 1.73
C ARG A 67 -5.49 8.19 2.57
N LEU A 68 -5.47 8.32 3.89
CA LEU A 68 -5.70 7.18 4.78
C LEU A 68 -7.18 6.74 4.74
N ARG A 69 -7.39 5.44 4.64
CA ARG A 69 -8.66 4.76 4.95
C ARG A 69 -8.40 3.78 6.07
N TRP A 70 -8.95 4.09 7.24
CA TRP A 70 -8.89 3.23 8.42
C TRP A 70 -10.12 2.33 8.44
N PHE A 71 -9.90 1.04 8.69
CA PHE A 71 -10.96 0.07 8.84
C PHE A 71 -10.78 -0.70 10.15
N SER A 72 -11.65 -0.44 11.11
CA SER A 72 -11.79 -1.29 12.28
C SER A 72 -12.48 -2.62 11.95
N ASP A 73 -12.51 -3.55 12.90
CA ASP A 73 -13.31 -4.78 12.76
C ASP A 73 -14.80 -4.50 12.51
N LEU A 74 -15.33 -3.41 13.08
CA LEU A 74 -16.70 -2.98 12.87
C LEU A 74 -16.90 -2.38 11.48
N ASP A 75 -15.97 -1.53 11.04
CA ASP A 75 -16.02 -0.91 9.71
C ASP A 75 -15.92 -1.97 8.62
N CYS A 76 -15.03 -2.96 8.79
CA CYS A 76 -14.90 -4.10 7.89
C CYS A 76 -16.22 -4.89 7.80
N ARG A 77 -16.86 -5.17 8.94
CA ARG A 77 -18.16 -5.86 8.96
C ARG A 77 -19.20 -5.08 8.16
N HIS A 78 -19.34 -3.77 8.42
CA HIS A 78 -20.32 -2.93 7.73
C HIS A 78 -20.02 -2.84 6.24
N TYR A 79 -18.75 -2.63 5.86
CA TYR A 79 -18.31 -2.56 4.47
C TYR A 79 -18.64 -3.85 3.70
N ILE A 80 -18.36 -5.01 4.30
CA ILE A 80 -18.67 -6.31 3.69
C ILE A 80 -20.19 -6.48 3.57
N GLN A 81 -20.94 -6.15 4.62
CA GLN A 81 -22.41 -6.24 4.62
C GLN A 81 -23.06 -5.33 3.57
N GLU A 82 -22.50 -4.15 3.32
CA GLU A 82 -23.03 -3.19 2.36
C GLU A 82 -22.72 -3.57 0.90
N HIS A 83 -21.58 -4.20 0.66
CA HIS A 83 -21.04 -4.33 -0.70
C HIS A 83 -20.94 -5.76 -1.23
N TYR A 84 -21.06 -6.77 -0.38
CA TYR A 84 -20.89 -8.19 -0.70
C TYR A 84 -22.06 -9.02 -0.17
N ASP A 85 -22.04 -10.33 -0.48
CA ASP A 85 -23.10 -11.24 -0.07
C ASP A 85 -22.99 -11.69 1.41
N ALA A 86 -24.06 -12.36 1.86
CA ALA A 86 -24.14 -12.90 3.21
C ALA A 86 -23.12 -14.00 3.50
N GLN A 87 -22.60 -14.69 2.46
CA GLN A 87 -21.63 -15.76 2.64
C GLN A 87 -20.28 -15.19 3.06
N LEU A 88 -19.80 -14.15 2.37
CA LEU A 88 -18.54 -13.49 2.73
C LEU A 88 -18.62 -12.81 4.09
N LEU A 89 -19.75 -12.18 4.41
CA LEU A 89 -19.99 -11.64 5.74
C LEU A 89 -19.93 -12.74 6.82
N ALA A 90 -20.54 -13.90 6.57
CA ALA A 90 -20.49 -15.03 7.51
C ALA A 90 -19.05 -15.54 7.72
N MET A 91 -18.23 -15.63 6.66
CA MET A 91 -16.81 -15.99 6.78
C MET A 91 -16.05 -14.99 7.67
N PHE A 92 -16.25 -13.69 7.46
CA PHE A 92 -15.62 -12.65 8.29
C PHE A 92 -16.05 -12.72 9.77
N LEU A 93 -17.34 -12.97 10.03
CA LEU A 93 -17.87 -13.09 11.39
C LEU A 93 -17.39 -14.37 12.11
N ALA A 94 -17.19 -15.46 11.37
CA ALA A 94 -16.70 -16.73 11.91
C ALA A 94 -15.18 -16.73 12.16
N GLU A 95 -14.42 -15.83 11.54
CA GLU A 95 -12.98 -15.75 11.73
C GLU A 95 -12.63 -15.08 13.08
N HIS A 96 -11.88 -15.82 13.91
CA HIS A 96 -11.46 -15.37 15.25
C HIS A 96 -10.06 -14.73 15.24
N ARG A 97 -9.21 -15.09 14.28
CA ARG A 97 -7.85 -14.59 14.18
C ARG A 97 -7.86 -13.23 13.50
N GLY A 98 -7.50 -12.19 14.25
CA GLY A 98 -7.51 -10.80 13.76
C GLY A 98 -6.69 -10.58 12.48
N SER A 99 -5.58 -11.31 12.29
CA SER A 99 -4.80 -11.20 11.04
C SER A 99 -5.59 -11.64 9.81
N PHE A 100 -6.35 -12.74 9.91
CA PHE A 100 -7.15 -13.28 8.82
C PHE A 100 -8.40 -12.44 8.55
N ARG A 101 -9.02 -11.87 9.59
CA ARG A 101 -10.05 -10.82 9.43
C ARG A 101 -9.50 -9.63 8.64
N GLY A 102 -8.29 -9.20 8.97
CA GLY A 102 -7.58 -8.13 8.26
C GLY A 102 -7.35 -8.47 6.79
N ASP A 103 -6.94 -9.70 6.47
CA ASP A 103 -6.77 -10.18 5.09
C ASP A 103 -8.09 -10.13 4.29
N LEU A 104 -9.18 -10.66 4.87
CA LEU A 104 -10.51 -10.62 4.26
C LEU A 104 -10.95 -9.18 3.99
N CYS A 105 -10.81 -8.30 4.99
CA CYS A 105 -11.22 -6.91 4.86
C CYS A 105 -10.41 -6.16 3.80
N ARG A 106 -9.08 -6.31 3.77
CA ARG A 106 -8.23 -5.70 2.74
C ARG A 106 -8.59 -6.21 1.35
N ALA A 107 -8.82 -7.50 1.19
CA ALA A 107 -9.22 -8.09 -0.08
C ALA A 107 -10.54 -7.48 -0.58
N CYS A 108 -11.54 -7.32 0.31
CA CYS A 108 -12.81 -6.67 -0.02
C CYS A 108 -12.61 -5.20 -0.43
N VAL A 109 -11.86 -4.43 0.37
CA VAL A 109 -11.67 -2.99 0.08
C VAL A 109 -10.91 -2.75 -1.22
N LEU A 110 -9.99 -3.64 -1.60
CA LEU A 110 -9.19 -3.50 -2.83
C LEU A 110 -9.87 -4.04 -4.09
N ALA A 111 -10.83 -4.95 -3.95
CA ALA A 111 -11.56 -5.54 -5.09
C ALA A 111 -12.71 -4.66 -5.62
N ARG A 112 -12.86 -3.44 -5.09
CA ARG A 112 -13.90 -2.46 -5.43
C ARG A 112 -13.29 -1.13 -5.82
#